data_AF-A0A931AQH0-F1
#
_entry.id   AF-A0A931AQH0-F1
#
_cell.length_a   1.000
_cell.length_b   1.000
_cell.length_c   1.000
_cell.angle_alpha   90.00
_cell.angle_beta   90.00
_cell.angle_gamma   90.00
#
_symmetry.space_group_name_H-M   'P 1'
#
loop_
_entity.id
_entity.type
_entity.pdbx_description
1 polymer ?
#
loop_
_entity_poly.entity_id
_entity_poly.type
_entity_poly.pdbx_seq_one_letter_code
_entity_poly.pdbx_strand_id
1 'polypeptide(L)' 'MVRKNAFIQEIDKIIGKKIYSLRLSQGFSRQQLSDIIQVTHQQLQKYEKGT' A
#
# COMPACT_ATOMS: atom_id res chain seq x y z
N MET A 1 21.62 -11.41 10.35
CA MET A 1 20.30 -10.72 10.37
C MET A 1 19.59 -10.91 9.02
N VAL A 2 18.95 -12.06 8.78
CA VAL A 2 18.31 -12.34 7.47
C VAL A 2 16.87 -12.87 7.61
N ARG A 3 16.54 -13.56 8.71
CA ARG A 3 15.22 -14.19 8.90
C ARG A 3 14.06 -13.22 9.22
N LYS A 4 14.32 -12.04 9.78
CA LYS A 4 13.26 -11.06 10.09
C LYS A 4 12.63 -10.42 8.84
N ASN A 5 13.34 -10.39 7.71
CA ASN A 5 12.90 -9.66 6.53
C ASN A 5 11.77 -10.35 5.75
N ALA A 6 11.73 -11.68 5.72
CA ALA A 6 10.71 -12.41 4.94
C ALA A 6 9.30 -12.20 5.51
N PHE A 7 9.16 -12.24 6.84
CA PHE A 7 7.88 -12.03 7.52
C PHE A 7 7.37 -10.59 7.36
N ILE A 8 8.26 -9.61 7.49
CA ILE A 8 7.90 -8.19 7.29
C ILE A 8 7.45 -7.95 5.84
N GLN A 9 8.17 -8.50 4.85
CA GLN A 9 7.79 -8.39 3.44
C GLN A 9 6.43 -9.05 3.14
N GLU A 10 6.09 -10.14 3.83
CA GLU A 10 4.79 -10.78 3.69
C GLU A 10 3.68 -9.91 4.27
N ILE A 11 3.91 -9.30 5.44
CA ILE A 11 2.99 -8.32 6.03
C ILE A 11 2.79 -7.12 5.11
N ASP A 12 3.86 -6.55 4.56
CA ASP A 12 3.79 -5.38 3.67
C ASP A 12 2.93 -5.69 2.43
N LYS A 13 3.07 -6.90 1.85
CA LYS A 13 2.23 -7.36 0.74
C LYS A 13 0.77 -7.53 1.13
N ILE A 14 0.49 -8.06 2.32
CA ILE A 14 -0.88 -8.25 2.82
C ILE A 14 -1.55 -6.89 3.03
N ILE A 15 -0.85 -5.97 3.71
CA ILE A 15 -1.34 -4.61 3.97
C ILE A 15 -1.55 -3.87 2.65
N GLY A 16 -0.59 -3.93 1.72
CA GLY A 16 -0.69 -3.28 0.42
C GLY A 16 -1.90 -3.73 -0.40
N LYS A 17 -2.17 -5.04 -0.44
CA LYS A 17 -3.39 -5.58 -1.08
C LYS A 17 -4.67 -5.10 -0.41
N LYS A 18 -4.67 -4.95 0.91
CA LYS A 18 -5.82 -4.45 1.66
C LYS A 18 -6.09 -2.98 1.35
N ILE A 19 -5.04 -2.15 1.30
CA ILE A 19 -5.15 -0.73 0.89
C ILE A 19 -5.71 -0.64 -0.53
N TYR A 20 -5.19 -1.44 -1.47
CA TYR A 20 -5.67 -1.48 -2.85
C TYR A 20 -7.16 -1.85 -2.93
N SER A 21 -7.56 -2.90 -2.20
CA SER A 21 -8.95 -3.39 -2.21
C SER A 21 -9.91 -2.36 -1.60
N LEU A 22 -9.50 -1.71 -0.50
CA LEU A 22 -10.28 -0.67 0.17
C LEU A 22 -10.38 0.60 -0.67
N ARG A 23 -9.31 0.98 -1.37
CA ARG A 23 -9.34 2.10 -2.32
C ARG A 23 -10.36 1.85 -3.43
N LEU A 24 -10.35 0.66 -4.02
CA LEU A 24 -11.29 0.28 -5.08
C LEU A 24 -12.73 0.20 -4.58
N SER A 25 -12.97 -0.36 -3.39
CA SER A 25 -14.33 -0.45 -2.84
C SER A 25 -14.93 0.92 -2.54
N GLN A 26 -14.09 1.91 -2.24
CA GLN A 26 -14.49 3.30 -2.05
C GLN A 26 -14.54 4.09 -3.36
N GLY A 27 -14.20 3.48 -4.50
CA GLY A 27 -14.22 4.13 -5.81
C GLY A 27 -13.14 5.19 -6.02
N PHE A 28 -12.10 5.21 -5.18
CA PHE A 28 -11.05 6.21 -5.28
C PHE A 28 -9.99 5.83 -6.32
N SER A 29 -9.54 6.82 -7.08
CA SER A 29 -8.30 6.72 -7.84
C SER A 29 -7.09 6.77 -6.89
N ARG A 30 -5.93 6.32 -7.36
CA ARG A 30 -4.69 6.41 -6.58
C ARG A 30 -4.34 7.84 -6.23
N GLN A 31 -4.53 8.77 -7.16
CA GLN A 31 -4.28 10.19 -6.92
C GLN A 31 -5.23 10.74 -5.84
N GLN A 32 -6.51 10.43 -5.92
CA GLN A 32 -7.49 10.85 -4.91
C GLN A 32 -7.12 10.32 -3.52
N LEU A 33 -6.77 9.04 -3.41
CA LEU A 33 -6.38 8.49 -2.11
C LEU A 33 -5.07 9.10 -1.61
N SER A 34 -4.08 9.33 -2.48
CA SER A 34 -2.81 9.94 -2.09
C SER A 34 -2.99 11.37 -1.58
N ASP A 35 -3.89 12.12 -2.20
CA ASP A 35 -4.22 13.50 -1.79
C ASP A 35 -4.93 13.51 -0.43
N ILE A 36 -5.87 12.58 -0.20
CA ILE A 36 -6.61 12.45 1.08
C ILE A 36 -5.66 12.13 2.25
N ILE A 37 -4.74 11.19 2.05
CA ILE A 37 -3.81 10.75 3.11
C ILE A 37 -2.50 11.56 3.12
N GLN A 38 -2.41 12.61 2.30
CA GLN A 38 -1.27 13.52 2.18
C GLN A 38 0.07 12.81 1.93
N VAL A 39 0.06 11.81 1.04
CA VAL A 39 1.27 11.15 0.56
C VAL A 39 1.43 11.39 -0.93
N THR A 40 2.63 11.18 -1.45
CA THR A 40 2.83 11.25 -2.90
C THR A 40 2.18 10.06 -3.60
N HIS A 41 1.75 10.25 -4.85
CA HIS A 41 1.22 9.18 -5.69
C HIS A 41 2.20 7.98 -5.80
N GLN A 42 3.51 8.26 -5.83
CA GLN A 42 4.56 7.23 -5.87
C GLN A 42 4.66 6.44 -4.55
N GLN A 43 4.51 7.09 -3.40
CA GLN A 43 4.48 6.39 -2.11
C GLN A 43 3.24 5.52 -1.98
N LEU A 44 2.06 6.01 -2.39
CA LEU A 44 0.85 5.20 -2.38
C LEU A 44 1.02 3.94 -3.25
N GLN A 45 1.62 4.07 -4.43
CA GLN A 45 1.91 2.93 -5.30
C GLN A 45 2.84 1.91 -4.63
N LYS A 46 3.84 2.35 -3.86
CA LYS A 46 4.74 1.47 -3.09
C LYS A 46 3.99 0.74 -1.97
N TYR A 47 3.13 1.45 -1.24
CA TYR A 47 2.30 0.85 -0.19
C TYR A 47 1.36 -0.22 -0.76
N GLU A 48 0.66 0.05 -1.87
CA GLU A 48 -0.19 -0.96 -2.51
C GLU A 48 0.58 -2.19 -2.99
N LYS A 49 1.85 -2.03 -3.36
CA LYS A 49 2.72 -3.09 -3.87
C LYS A 49 3.42 -3.89 -2.76
N GLY A 50 3.51 -3.33 -1.55
CA GLY A 50 4.22 -3.94 -0.42
C GLY A 50 5.74 -3.99 -0.62
N THR A 51 6.32 -2.91 -1.15
CA THR A 51 7.76 -2.75 -1.45
C THR A 51 8.29 -1.41 -1.01
#